data_AF-A0A939UZ71-F1
#
_entry.id   AF-A0A939UZ71-F1
#
_cell.length_a   1.000
_cell.length_b   1.000
_cell.length_c   1.000
_cell.angle_alpha   90.00
_cell.angle_beta   90.00
_cell.angle_gamma   90.00
#
_symmetry.space_group_name_H-M   'P 1'
#
loop_
_entity.id
_entity.type
_entity.pdbx_description
1 polymer ?
#
loop_
_entity_poly.entity_id
_entity_poly.type
_entity_poly.pdbx_seq_one_letter_code
_entity_poly.pdbx_strand_id
1 'polypeptide(L)'
;MRTTIGDYLRKIRAENKLSLRKMADDLSISASFLSAVENGKKKMPESWFSLIPETYNLKGNEVDEFKDAAFESNKTVELNISNASETNKKLAIRFARRFEDIDDKTSEEILKILEEYFKENSPNE
;
A
#
# COMPACT_ATOMS: atom_id res chain seq x y z
N MET A 1 7.02 -17.32 4.65
CA MET A 1 6.83 -16.16 5.55
C MET A 1 5.54 -15.50 5.12
N ARG A 2 4.58 -15.31 6.02
CA ARG A 2 3.35 -14.59 5.68
C ARG A 2 3.66 -13.09 5.69
N THR A 3 3.23 -12.39 4.66
CA THR A 3 3.29 -10.94 4.56
C THR A 3 1.90 -10.38 4.78
N THR A 4 1.79 -9.16 5.32
CA THR A 4 0.48 -8.54 5.59
C THR A 4 -0.34 -8.41 4.30
N ILE A 5 0.30 -8.06 3.18
CA ILE A 5 -0.34 -8.08 1.86
C ILE A 5 -0.78 -9.48 1.45
N GLY A 6 0.02 -10.51 1.73
CA GLY A 6 -0.31 -11.88 1.34
C GLY A 6 -1.50 -12.44 2.11
N ASP A 7 -1.65 -12.04 3.38
CA ASP A 7 -2.81 -12.38 4.18
C ASP A 7 -4.05 -11.58 3.76
N TYR A 8 -3.89 -10.30 3.38
CA TYR A 8 -4.98 -9.50 2.82
C TYR A 8 -5.51 -10.08 1.50
N LEU A 9 -4.64 -10.47 0.56
CA LEU A 9 -5.04 -11.11 -0.70
C LEU A 9 -5.80 -12.43 -0.47
N ARG A 10 -5.39 -13.22 0.54
CA ARG A 10 -6.10 -14.45 0.91
C ARG A 10 -7.48 -14.15 1.51
N LYS A 11 -7.61 -13.07 2.29
CA LYS A 11 -8.89 -12.59 2.83
C LYS A 11 -9.84 -12.24 1.69
N ILE A 12 -9.43 -11.37 0.76
CA ILE A 12 -10.21 -11.03 -0.46
C ILE A 12 -10.65 -12.30 -1.19
N ARG A 13 -9.71 -13.22 -1.41
CA ARG A 13 -9.96 -14.47 -2.12
C ARG A 13 -10.99 -15.37 -1.40
N ALA A 14 -10.92 -15.45 -0.08
CA ALA A 14 -11.85 -16.23 0.73
C ALA A 14 -13.25 -15.61 0.74
N GLU A 15 -13.35 -14.29 0.91
CA GLU A 15 -14.60 -13.53 0.92
C GLU A 15 -15.34 -13.63 -0.41
N ASN A 16 -14.60 -13.56 -1.52
CA ASN A 16 -15.13 -13.70 -2.87
C ASN A 16 -15.27 -15.17 -3.34
N LYS A 17 -14.94 -16.16 -2.48
CA LYS A 17 -14.97 -17.61 -2.78
C LYS A 17 -14.17 -17.98 -4.04
N LEU A 18 -13.05 -17.31 -4.27
CA LEU A 18 -12.23 -17.49 -5.47
C LEU A 18 -11.16 -18.56 -5.25
N SER A 19 -10.88 -19.32 -6.29
CA SER A 19 -9.68 -20.14 -6.34
C SER A 19 -8.45 -19.27 -6.62
N LEU A 20 -7.25 -19.74 -6.26
CA LEU A 20 -6.00 -19.06 -6.60
C LEU A 20 -5.89 -18.80 -8.11
N ARG A 21 -6.34 -19.76 -8.93
CA ARG A 21 -6.35 -19.64 -10.38
C ARG A 21 -7.29 -18.53 -10.84
N LYS A 22 -8.50 -18.48 -10.30
CA LYS A 22 -9.50 -17.49 -10.69
C LYS A 22 -9.05 -16.06 -10.40
N MET A 23 -8.54 -15.80 -9.19
CA MET A 23 -7.98 -14.48 -8.84
C MET A 23 -6.77 -14.12 -9.71
N ALA A 24 -5.93 -15.10 -10.07
CA ALA A 24 -4.82 -14.85 -10.97
C ALA A 24 -5.29 -14.49 -12.39
N ASP A 25 -6.33 -15.16 -12.89
CA ASP A 25 -6.95 -14.84 -14.17
C ASP A 25 -7.59 -13.43 -14.14
N ASP A 26 -8.28 -13.06 -13.05
CA ASP A 26 -8.88 -11.73 -12.86
C ASP A 26 -7.82 -10.61 -12.88
N LEU A 27 -6.64 -10.89 -12.31
CA LEU A 27 -5.50 -9.97 -12.29
C LEU A 27 -4.58 -10.10 -13.52
N SER A 28 -4.95 -10.91 -14.51
CA SER A 28 -4.17 -11.16 -15.75
C SER A 28 -2.72 -11.59 -15.51
N ILE A 29 -2.50 -12.46 -14.51
CA ILE A 29 -1.19 -13.00 -14.12
C ILE A 29 -1.22 -14.52 -13.97
N SER A 30 -0.06 -15.15 -13.77
CA SER A 30 -0.01 -16.58 -13.47
C SER A 30 -0.35 -16.88 -12.01
N ALA A 31 -1.01 -18.02 -11.75
CA ALA A 31 -1.27 -18.50 -10.40
C ALA A 31 0.03 -18.70 -9.58
N SER A 32 1.14 -19.04 -10.25
CA SER A 32 2.46 -19.14 -9.60
C SER A 32 3.00 -17.79 -9.16
N PHE A 33 2.74 -16.71 -9.93
CA PHE A 33 3.10 -15.35 -9.54
C PHE A 33 2.25 -14.87 -8.36
N LEU A 34 0.93 -15.06 -8.41
CA LEU A 34 0.04 -14.73 -7.29
C LEU A 34 0.47 -15.44 -6.01
N SER A 35 0.74 -16.74 -6.09
CA SER A 35 1.24 -17.53 -4.95
C SER A 35 2.58 -16.98 -4.44
N ALA A 36 3.49 -16.58 -5.32
CA ALA A 36 4.76 -15.99 -4.91
C ALA A 36 4.56 -14.66 -4.16
N VAL A 37 3.62 -13.82 -4.58
CA VAL A 37 3.26 -12.57 -3.88
C VAL A 37 2.61 -12.88 -2.53
N GLU A 38 1.60 -13.76 -2.48
CA GLU A 38 0.92 -14.15 -1.24
C GLU A 38 1.89 -14.72 -0.18
N ASN A 39 2.98 -15.36 -0.62
CA ASN A 39 4.00 -15.95 0.26
C ASN A 39 5.24 -15.05 0.48
N GLY A 40 5.19 -13.78 0.05
CA GLY A 40 6.28 -12.81 0.22
C GLY A 40 7.55 -13.12 -0.58
N LYS A 41 7.48 -14.01 -1.58
CA LYS A 41 8.60 -14.37 -2.46
C LYS A 41 8.79 -13.37 -3.61
N LYS A 42 7.73 -12.63 -3.97
CA LYS A 42 7.75 -11.55 -4.96
C LYS A 42 7.03 -10.32 -4.42
N LYS A 43 7.50 -9.14 -4.85
CA LYS A 43 6.81 -7.88 -4.57
C LYS A 43 5.51 -7.82 -5.37
N MET A 44 4.52 -7.16 -4.78
CA MET A 44 3.30 -6.79 -5.47
C MET A 44 3.61 -5.73 -6.55
N PRO A 45 3.10 -5.86 -7.78
CA PRO A 45 3.20 -4.81 -8.79
C PRO A 45 2.48 -3.52 -8.36
N GLU A 46 3.02 -2.35 -8.71
CA GLU A 46 2.36 -1.07 -8.40
C GLU A 46 0.97 -0.95 -9.05
N SER A 47 0.75 -1.58 -10.21
CA SER A 47 -0.55 -1.59 -10.88
C SER A 47 -1.67 -2.18 -10.02
N TRP A 48 -1.33 -2.95 -8.98
CA TRP A 48 -2.33 -3.54 -8.08
C TRP A 48 -2.92 -2.53 -7.11
N PHE A 49 -2.26 -1.40 -6.87
CA PHE A 49 -2.80 -0.32 -6.02
C PHE A 49 -4.12 0.25 -6.55
N SER A 50 -4.33 0.25 -7.87
CA SER A 50 -5.61 0.59 -8.49
C SER A 50 -6.42 -0.65 -8.88
N LEU A 51 -5.77 -1.66 -9.49
CA LEU A 51 -6.46 -2.82 -10.05
C LEU A 51 -7.24 -3.64 -9.00
N ILE A 52 -6.69 -3.84 -7.79
CA ILE A 52 -7.34 -4.67 -6.77
C ILE A 52 -8.58 -3.98 -6.20
N PRO A 53 -8.51 -2.72 -5.75
CA PRO A 53 -9.70 -1.97 -5.33
C PRO A 53 -10.80 -1.96 -6.38
N GLU A 54 -10.45 -1.74 -7.66
CA GLU A 54 -11.41 -1.73 -8.77
C GLU A 54 -12.03 -3.11 -9.02
N THR A 55 -11.21 -4.17 -9.04
CA THR A 55 -11.65 -5.54 -9.37
C THR A 55 -12.57 -6.13 -8.29
N TYR A 56 -12.26 -5.86 -7.02
CA TYR A 56 -12.98 -6.41 -5.88
C TYR A 56 -13.92 -5.41 -5.20
N ASN A 57 -14.09 -4.22 -5.79
CA ASN A 57 -14.98 -3.17 -5.33
C ASN A 57 -14.77 -2.79 -3.86
N LEU A 58 -13.49 -2.67 -3.45
CA LEU A 58 -13.10 -2.24 -2.11
C LEU A 58 -13.49 -0.77 -1.90
N LYS A 59 -14.00 -0.40 -0.72
CA LYS A 59 -14.47 0.97 -0.45
C LYS A 59 -13.94 1.54 0.85
N GLY A 60 -13.70 2.85 0.86
CA GLY A 60 -13.27 3.62 2.03
C GLY A 60 -12.13 2.92 2.76
N ASN A 61 -12.39 2.57 4.02
CA ASN A 61 -11.42 1.90 4.91
C ASN A 61 -10.81 0.61 4.32
N GLU A 62 -11.50 -0.14 3.47
CA GLU A 62 -10.93 -1.35 2.85
C GLU A 62 -9.79 -1.02 1.90
N VAL A 63 -9.87 0.10 1.18
CA VAL A 63 -8.82 0.57 0.27
C VAL A 63 -7.58 0.98 1.06
N ASP A 64 -7.78 1.66 2.18
CA ASP A 64 -6.68 2.11 3.04
C ASP A 64 -6.02 0.91 3.73
N GLU A 65 -6.78 -0.02 4.30
CA GLU A 65 -6.25 -1.26 4.87
C GLU A 65 -5.44 -2.07 3.84
N PHE A 66 -5.91 -2.14 2.59
CA PHE A 66 -5.18 -2.82 1.52
C PHE A 66 -3.85 -2.12 1.20
N LYS A 67 -3.87 -0.79 1.09
CA LYS A 67 -2.67 0.02 0.82
C LYS A 67 -1.67 -0.12 1.96
N ASP A 68 -2.12 -0.04 3.20
CA ASP A 68 -1.28 -0.20 4.39
C ASP A 68 -0.63 -1.58 4.41
N ALA A 69 -1.41 -2.65 4.20
CA ALA A 69 -0.88 -4.01 4.09
C ALA A 69 0.17 -4.16 2.97
N ALA A 70 -0.05 -3.48 1.83
CA ALA A 70 0.89 -3.47 0.72
C ALA A 70 2.19 -2.70 1.04
N PHE A 71 2.09 -1.56 1.74
CA PHE A 71 3.24 -0.77 2.14
C PHE A 71 4.05 -1.45 3.24
N GLU A 72 3.42 -2.01 4.27
CA GLU A 72 4.09 -2.76 5.34
C GLU A 72 4.88 -3.97 4.81
N SER A 73 4.33 -4.62 3.79
CA SER A 73 4.97 -5.77 3.16
C SER A 73 6.15 -5.38 2.27
N ASN A 74 6.23 -4.12 1.85
CA ASN A 74 7.33 -3.57 1.10
C ASN A 74 8.37 -2.96 2.06
N LYS A 75 9.60 -3.48 2.01
CA LYS A 75 10.73 -2.92 2.78
C LYS A 75 11.18 -1.52 2.32
N THR A 76 10.57 -1.01 1.26
CA THR A 76 10.95 0.23 0.58
C THR A 76 9.68 0.96 0.19
N VAL A 77 9.53 2.21 0.63
CA VAL A 77 8.46 3.10 0.17
C VAL A 77 9.04 3.96 -0.95
N GLU A 78 8.47 3.86 -2.15
CA GLU A 78 8.84 4.67 -3.31
C GLU A 78 7.85 5.82 -3.44
N LEU A 79 8.37 7.06 -3.50
CA LEU A 79 7.55 8.26 -3.63
C LEU A 79 7.81 8.90 -5.00
N ASN A 80 6.78 8.93 -5.85
CA ASN A 80 6.86 9.67 -7.12
C ASN A 80 6.65 11.17 -6.86
N ILE A 81 7.72 11.95 -7.03
CA ILE A 81 7.72 13.39 -6.79
C ILE A 81 7.67 14.23 -8.07
N SER A 82 7.51 13.63 -9.26
CA SER A 82 7.59 14.34 -10.55
C SER A 82 6.58 15.49 -10.65
N ASN A 83 5.36 15.26 -10.16
CA ASN A 83 4.26 16.23 -10.19
C ASN A 83 4.07 17.00 -8.87
N ALA A 84 4.94 16.78 -7.88
CA ALA A 84 4.84 17.47 -6.60
C ALA A 84 5.32 18.93 -6.70
N SER A 85 4.84 19.79 -5.80
CA SER A 85 5.35 21.16 -5.68
C SER A 85 6.85 21.15 -5.30
N GLU A 86 7.58 22.21 -5.65
CA GLU A 86 9.00 22.32 -5.28
C GLU A 86 9.23 22.22 -3.76
N THR A 87 8.29 22.72 -2.97
CA THR A 87 8.32 22.58 -1.50
C THR A 87 8.16 21.12 -1.08
N ASN A 88 7.20 20.39 -1.65
CA ASN A 88 6.97 18.99 -1.33
C ASN A 88 8.13 18.09 -1.78
N LYS A 89 8.73 18.38 -2.95
CA LYS A 89 9.97 17.70 -3.40
C LYS A 89 11.10 17.87 -2.39
N LYS A 90 11.35 19.11 -1.94
CA LYS A 90 12.38 19.41 -0.95
C LYS A 90 12.12 18.70 0.38
N LEU A 91 10.87 18.68 0.83
CA LEU A 91 10.45 17.95 2.04
C LEU A 91 10.77 16.46 1.90
N ALA A 92 10.28 15.82 0.84
CA ALA A 92 10.50 14.41 0.57
C ALA A 92 11.99 14.03 0.51
N ILE A 93 12.81 14.81 -0.20
CA ILE A 93 14.25 14.56 -0.32
C ILE A 93 14.96 14.70 1.03
N ARG A 94 14.62 15.72 1.82
CA ARG A 94 15.21 15.91 3.15
C ARG A 94 14.82 14.78 4.10
N PHE A 95 13.55 14.39 4.06
CA PHE A 95 13.02 13.29 4.87
C PHE A 95 13.72 11.97 4.52
N ALA A 96 13.77 11.61 3.23
CA ALA A 96 14.42 10.37 2.78
C ALA A 96 15.91 10.29 3.16
N ARG A 97 16.65 11.40 3.09
CA ARG A 97 18.10 11.43 3.40
C ARG A 97 18.43 11.22 4.87
N ARG A 98 17.52 11.57 5.77
CA ARG A 98 17.73 11.54 7.23
C ARG A 98 16.70 10.69 7.94
N PHE A 99 15.99 9.82 7.22
CA PHE A 99 14.87 9.06 7.75
C PHE A 99 15.29 8.22 8.96
N GLU A 100 16.45 7.56 8.90
CA GLU A 100 16.99 6.76 10.00
C GLU A 100 17.49 7.60 11.20
N ASP A 101 17.67 8.91 11.05
CA ASP A 101 18.11 9.81 12.12
C ASP A 101 16.93 10.31 12.99
N ILE A 102 15.69 10.09 12.57
CA ILE A 102 14.49 10.63 13.25
C ILE A 102 14.12 9.70 14.40
N ASP A 103 14.04 10.24 15.62
CA ASP A 103 13.64 9.46 16.79
C ASP A 103 12.13 9.21 16.85
N ASP A 104 11.72 8.24 17.67
CA ASP A 104 10.32 7.83 17.79
C ASP A 104 9.42 9.00 18.20
N LYS A 105 9.87 9.84 19.14
CA LYS A 105 9.11 11.00 19.60
C LYS A 105 8.82 11.99 18.47
N THR A 106 9.83 12.33 17.68
CA THR A 106 9.67 13.23 16.53
C THR A 106 8.80 12.58 15.46
N SER A 107 8.92 11.28 15.27
CA SER A 107 8.09 10.52 14.33
C SER A 107 6.61 10.57 14.73
N GLU A 108 6.28 10.39 16.01
CA GLU A 108 4.92 10.52 16.55
C GLU A 108 4.34 11.93 16.33
N GLU A 109 5.15 12.98 16.57
CA GLU A 109 4.74 14.37 16.34
C GLU A 109 4.45 14.65 14.85
N ILE A 110 5.30 14.15 13.94
CA ILE A 110 5.10 14.27 12.49
C ILE A 110 3.83 13.54 12.05
N LEU A 111 3.62 12.31 12.52
CA LEU A 111 2.42 11.52 12.21
C LEU A 111 1.16 12.27 12.63
N LYS A 112 1.14 12.81 13.85
CA LYS A 112 0.01 13.60 14.35
C LYS A 112 -0.29 14.81 13.46
N ILE A 113 0.73 15.57 13.06
CA ILE A 113 0.58 16.73 12.16
C ILE A 113 -0.06 16.30 10.83
N LEU A 114 0.40 15.18 10.26
CA LEU A 114 -0.11 14.67 8.99
C LEU A 114 -1.56 14.18 9.10
N GLU A 115 -1.88 13.43 10.16
CA GLU A 115 -3.24 12.94 10.40
C GLU A 115 -4.23 14.09 10.62
N GLU A 116 -3.86 15.11 11.39
CA GLU A 116 -4.69 16.30 11.59
C GLU A 116 -4.91 17.04 10.26
N TYR A 117 -3.84 17.25 9.48
CA TYR A 117 -3.94 17.90 8.17
C TYR A 117 -4.87 17.13 7.22
N PHE A 118 -4.74 15.81 7.12
CA PHE A 118 -5.60 15.01 6.24
C PHE A 118 -7.04 14.93 6.75
N LYS A 119 -7.29 14.88 8.05
CA LYS A 119 -8.67 14.95 8.58
C LYS A 119 -9.36 16.27 8.22
N GLU A 120 -8.63 17.37 8.24
CA GLU A 120 -9.18 18.71 7.94
C GLU A 120 -9.34 18.98 6.43
N ASN A 121 -8.51 18.34 5.59
CA ASN A 121 -8.42 18.64 4.16
C ASN A 121 -8.82 17.49 3.25
N SER A 122 -9.21 16.32 3.79
CA SER A 122 -9.83 15.27 3.00
C SER A 122 -11.22 15.74 2.52
N PRO A 123 -11.53 15.61 1.23
CA PRO A 123 -12.92 15.74 0.80
C PRO A 123 -13.72 14.69 1.58
N ASN A 124 -14.83 15.09 2.20
CA ASN A 124 -15.83 14.13 2.65
C ASN A 124 -16.20 13.27 1.43
N GLU A 125 -15.68 12.04 1.35
CA GLU A 125 -16.19 11.00 0.46
C GLU A 125 -17.56 10.51 0.94
#